data_AF-A0A7W1QZN4-F1
#
_entry.id   AF-A0A7W1QZN4-F1
#
_cell.length_a   1.000
_cell.length_b   1.000
_cell.length_c   1.000
_cell.angle_alpha   90.00
_cell.angle_beta   90.00
_cell.angle_gamma   90.00
#
_symmetry.space_group_name_H-M   'P 1'
#
loop_
_entity.id
_entity.type
_entity.pdbx_description
1 polymer ?
#
loop_
_entity_poly.entity_id
_entity_poly.type
_entity_poly.pdbx_seq_one_letter_code
_entity_poly.pdbx_strand_id
1 'polypeptide(L)' 'MKTIPEIQTEIERLSEHRTELYTELSRLRSESVRQEIKQIDERLQSLWDEHRAERARIRFGEREDIVRRARAEDRLDRAA' A
#
# COMPACT_ATOMS: atom_id res chain seq x y z
N MET A 1 2.71 -11.86 7.93
CA MET A 1 1.90 -10.93 7.12
C MET A 1 0.92 -10.27 8.05
N LYS A 2 0.74 -8.95 7.92
CA LYS A 2 -0.34 -8.28 8.65
C LYS A 2 -1.68 -8.71 8.08
N THR A 3 -2.69 -8.79 8.93
CA THR A 3 -4.07 -9.03 8.51
C THR A 3 -4.65 -7.77 7.88
N ILE A 4 -5.70 -7.90 7.07
CA ILE A 4 -6.39 -6.75 6.45
C ILE A 4 -6.81 -5.70 7.51
N PRO A 5 -7.41 -6.07 8.65
CA PRO A 5 -7.79 -5.09 9.67
C PRO A 5 -6.58 -4.35 10.24
N GLU A 6 -5.46 -5.03 10.50
CA GLU A 6 -4.24 -4.40 11.02
C GLU A 6 -3.65 -3.39 10.01
N ILE A 7 -3.65 -3.73 8.72
CA ILE A 7 -3.18 -2.82 7.66
C ILE A 7 -4.08 -1.59 7.56
N GLN A 8 -5.40 -1.77 7.68
CA GLN A 8 -6.37 -0.67 7.66
C GLN A 8 -6.17 0.28 8.84
N THR A 9 -6.06 -0.25 10.06
CA THR A 9 -5.80 0.57 11.26
C THR A 9 -4.49 1.34 11.13
N GLU A 10 -3.44 0.74 10.55
CA GLU A 10 -2.17 1.44 10.36
C GLU A 10 -2.25 2.54 9.30
N ILE A 11 -2.99 2.31 8.21
CA ILE A 11 -3.28 3.32 7.18
C ILE A 11 -4.04 4.49 7.77
N GLU A 12 -5.07 4.24 8.59
CA GLU A 12 -5.86 5.28 9.26
C GLU A 12 -4.96 6.12 10.17
N ARG A 13 -4.22 5.48 11.08
CA ARG A 13 -3.29 6.15 12.00
C ARG A 13 -2.25 7.01 11.26
N LEU A 14 -1.66 6.48 10.20
CA LEU A 14 -0.67 7.23 9.41
C LEU A 14 -1.31 8.38 8.60
N SER A 15 -2.56 8.20 8.14
CA SER A 15 -3.28 9.26 7.43
C SER A 15 -3.67 10.40 8.36
N GLU A 16 -4.06 10.11 9.60
CA GLU A 16 -4.27 11.09 10.65
C GLU A 16 -2.98 11.85 10.96
N HIS A 17 -1.88 11.13 11.24
CA HIS A 17 -0.59 11.74 11.52
C HIS A 17 -0.09 12.65 10.39
N ARG A 18 -0.27 12.21 9.13
CA ARG A 18 0.05 13.04 7.95
C ARG A 18 -0.78 14.33 7.92
N THR A 19 -2.04 14.27 8.31
CA THR A 19 -2.94 15.44 8.35
C THR A 19 -2.49 16.45 9.42
N GLU A 20 -2.04 15.96 10.57
CA GLU A 20 -1.45 16.78 11.63
C GLU A 20 -0.17 17.49 11.14
N LEU A 21 0.71 16.77 10.46
CA LEU A 21 1.94 17.34 9.89
C LEU A 21 1.65 18.38 8.79
N TYR A 22 0.63 18.17 7.95
CA TYR A 22 0.21 19.21 7.00
C TYR A 22 -0.31 20.47 7.71
N THR A 23 -1.03 20.29 8.82
CA THR A 23 -1.48 21.40 9.67
C THR A 23 -0.29 22.15 10.27
N GLU A 24 0.73 21.44 10.76
CA GLU A 24 1.96 22.03 11.26
C GLU A 24 2.74 22.78 10.17
N LEU A 25 2.89 22.16 8.99
CA LEU A 25 3.60 22.74 7.85
C LEU A 25 2.93 24.03 7.35
N SER A 26 1.60 24.13 7.51
CA SER A 26 0.86 25.36 7.17
C SER A 26 1.21 26.54 8.09
N ARG A 27 1.63 26.25 9.34
CA ARG A 27 2.00 27.25 10.35
C ARG A 27 3.47 27.63 10.27
N LEU A 28 4.34 26.64 10.02
CA LEU A 28 5.78 26.81 9.98
C LEU A 28 6.37 26.07 8.80
N ARG A 29 7.21 26.76 8.03
CA ARG A 29 7.90 26.17 6.87
C ARG A 29 9.08 25.32 7.37
N SER A 30 8.79 24.11 7.82
CA SER A 30 9.76 23.16 8.36
C SER A 30 10.14 22.08 7.34
N GLU A 31 11.45 21.92 7.10
CA GLU A 31 11.96 20.88 6.20
C GLU A 31 11.87 19.48 6.85
N SER A 32 12.01 19.37 8.17
CA SER A 32 11.86 18.09 8.87
C SER A 32 10.43 17.54 8.71
N VAL A 33 9.43 18.40 8.81
CA VAL A 33 8.01 18.05 8.62
C VAL A 33 7.76 17.57 7.19
N ARG A 34 8.40 18.18 6.18
CA ARG A 34 8.31 17.72 4.79
C ARG A 34 8.91 16.32 4.61
N GLN A 35 10.04 16.05 5.23
CA GLN A 35 10.68 14.74 5.17
C GLN A 35 9.83 13.67 5.86
N GLU A 36 9.21 14.00 6.98
CA GLU A 36 8.33 13.08 7.70
C GLU A 36 7.05 12.76 6.90
N ILE A 37 6.41 13.77 6.30
CA ILE A 37 5.28 13.57 5.38
C ILE A 37 5.67 12.61 4.25
N LYS A 38 6.86 12.82 3.65
CA LYS A 38 7.36 11.94 2.58
C LYS A 38 7.53 10.49 3.05
N GLN A 39 8.11 10.27 4.23
CA GLN A 39 8.27 8.93 4.80
C GLN A 39 6.92 8.27 5.06
N ILE A 40 5.93 9.03 5.53
CA ILE A 40 4.57 8.53 5.73
C ILE A 40 3.93 8.16 4.39
N ASP A 41 4.09 8.97 3.35
CA ASP A 41 3.56 8.66 2.02
C ASP A 41 4.17 7.36 1.45
N GLU A 42 5.48 7.16 1.59
CA GLU A 42 6.18 5.93 1.21
C GLU A 42 5.67 4.71 2.01
N ARG A 43 5.41 4.90 3.31
CA ARG A 43 4.86 3.86 4.17
C ARG A 43 3.42 3.51 3.83
N LEU A 44 2.58 4.52 3.56
CA LEU A 44 1.20 4.34 3.12
C LEU A 44 1.14 3.58 1.80
N GLN A 45 1.98 3.93 0.83
CA GLN A 45 2.08 3.22 -0.43
C GLN A 45 2.38 1.73 -0.21
N SER A 46 3.37 1.43 0.64
CA SER A 46 3.75 0.05 0.99
C SER A 46 2.61 -0.71 1.67
N LEU A 47 1.86 -0.07 2.57
CA LEU A 47 0.70 -0.68 3.24
C LEU A 47 -0.44 -0.97 2.26
N TRP A 48 -0.69 -0.07 1.30
CA TRP A 48 -1.68 -0.32 0.25
C TRP A 48 -1.27 -1.47 -0.67
N ASP A 49 0.02 -1.60 -0.98
CA ASP A 49 0.56 -2.74 -1.70
C ASP A 49 0.37 -4.06 -0.91
N GLU A 50 0.66 -4.05 0.39
CA GLU A 50 0.44 -5.20 1.28
C GLU A 50 -1.05 -5.56 1.38
N HIS A 51 -1.93 -4.58 1.54
CA HIS A 51 -3.38 -4.78 1.57
C HIS A 51 -3.90 -5.40 0.27
N ARG A 52 -3.43 -4.92 -0.89
CA ARG A 52 -3.78 -5.49 -2.19
C ARG A 52 -3.25 -6.91 -2.35
N ALA A 53 -2.03 -7.18 -1.90
CA ALA A 53 -1.44 -8.52 -1.94
C ALA A 53 -2.22 -9.51 -1.06
N GLU A 54 -2.58 -9.12 0.16
CA GLU A 54 -3.35 -9.97 1.07
C GLU A 54 -4.77 -10.21 0.56
N ARG A 55 -5.44 -9.19 0.01
CA ARG A 55 -6.73 -9.37 -0.67
C ARG A 55 -6.66 -10.31 -1.86
N ALA A 56 -5.61 -10.20 -2.68
CA ALA A 56 -5.40 -11.11 -3.79
C ALA A 56 -5.18 -12.54 -3.29
N ARG A 57 -4.41 -12.71 -2.20
CA ARG A 57 -4.17 -14.00 -1.56
C ARG A 57 -5.47 -14.65 -1.08
N ILE A 58 -6.32 -13.91 -0.39
CA ILE A 58 -7.62 -14.39 0.08
C ILE A 58 -8.54 -14.78 -1.09
N ARG A 59 -8.54 -13.98 -2.16
CA ARG A 59 -9.45 -14.20 -3.31
C ARG A 59 -8.99 -15.31 -4.24
N PHE A 60 -7.69 -15.47 -4.45
CA PHE A 60 -7.15 -16.29 -5.53
C PHE A 60 -6.15 -17.37 -5.07
N GLY A 61 -5.82 -17.45 -3.78
CA GLY A 61 -4.82 -18.36 -3.23
C GLY A 61 -3.41 -17.76 -3.17
N GLU A 62 -2.40 -18.56 -2.87
CA GLU A 62 -1.00 -18.14 -2.77
C GLU A 62 -0.53 -17.37 -4.01
N ARG A 63 0.28 -16.32 -3.81
CA ARG A 63 0.75 -15.40 -4.88
C ARG A 63 1.38 -16.12 -6.06
N GLU A 64 2.06 -17.24 -5.80
CA GLU A 64 2.68 -18.06 -6.84
C GLU A 64 1.64 -18.69 -7.79
N ASP A 65 0.49 -19.11 -7.28
CA ASP A 65 -0.57 -19.71 -8.08
C ASP A 65 -1.28 -18.67 -8.95
N ILE A 66 -1.42 -17.44 -8.46
CA ILE A 66 -1.97 -16.30 -9.21
C ILE A 66 -1.06 -15.95 -10.39
N VAL A 67 0.25 -15.79 -10.15
CA VAL A 67 1.22 -15.47 -11.20
C VAL A 67 1.35 -16.61 -12.20
N ARG A 68 1.29 -17.88 -11.74
CA ARG A 68 1.32 -19.05 -12.61
C ARG A 68 0.10 -19.10 -13.53
N ARG A 69 -1.10 -18.79 -13.03
CA ARG A 69 -2.35 -18.72 -13.83
C ARG A 69 -2.32 -17.54 -14.81
N ALA A 70 -1.96 -16.34 -14.37
CA ALA A 70 -1.86 -15.17 -15.24
C ALA A 70 -0.85 -15.36 -16.39
N ARG A 71 0.32 -15.97 -16.13
CA ARG A 71 1.31 -16.29 -17.18
C ARG A 71 0.88 -17.44 -18.10
N ALA A 72 -0.06 -18.28 -17.68
CA ALA A 72 -0.63 -19.32 -18.54
C ALA A 72 -1.67 -18.71 -19.50
N GLU A 73 -2.46 -17.74 -19.04
CA GLU A 73 -3.42 -16.99 -19.85
C GLU A 73 -2.71 -16.05 -20.86
N ASP A 74 -1.66 -15.33 -20.45
CA ASP A 74 -0.90 -14.38 -21.31
C ASP A 74 -0.17 -15.05 -22.51
N ARG A 75 -0.02 -16.39 -22.47
CA ARG A 75 0.54 -17.18 -23.58
C ARG A 75 -0.51 -17.63 -24.60
N LEU A 76 -1.78 -17.71 -24.22
CA LEU A 76 -2.87 -18.11 -25.13
C LEU A 76 -3.27 -16.95 -26.05
N ASP A 77 -3.29 -15.71 -25.53
CA ASP A 77 -3.67 -14.52 -26.31
C ASP A 77 -2.64 -14.08 -27.36
N ARG A 78 -1.37 -14.51 -27.25
CA ARG A 78 -0.34 -14.23 -28.28
C ARG A 78 -0.29 -15.28 -29.41
N ALA A 79 -1.08 -16.35 -29.30
CA ALA A 79 -1.10 -17.45 -30.27
C ALA A 79 -2.42 -17.56 -31.04
N ALA A 80 -3.37 -16.65 -30.81
CA ALA A 80 -4.65 -16.51 -31.53
C ALA A 80 -4.64 -15.26 -32.42
#